data_AF-B0TA20-F1
#
_entry.id   AF-B0TA20-F1
#
_cell.length_a   1.000
_cell.length_b   1.000
_cell.length_c   1.000
_cell.angle_alpha   90.00
_cell.angle_beta   90.00
_cell.angle_gamma   90.00
#
_symmetry.space_group_name_H-M   'P 1'
#
loop_
_entity.id
_entity.type
_entity.pdbx_description
1 polymer ?
#
loop_
_entity_poly.entity_id
_entity_poly.type
_entity_poly.pdbx_seq_one_letter_code
_entity_poly.pdbx_strand_id
1 'polypeptide(L)'
;MVSEADADLDDETRVAKILADRWVHYPQGEAALTRMAELLRGARRIRMPSLLVVGEPDVGKTTILKKFMHAHAPIFDAETGRTSSEVVAMEAPPEADEARLYSAILQAIGAPEGGGSLIWSGSCTCSSGALVLAC
;
A
#
# COMPACT_ATOMS: atom_id res chain seq x y z
N MET A 1 -23.05 -6.14 -1.18
CA MET A 1 -24.02 -6.77 -0.25
C MET A 1 -24.40 -5.70 0.75
N VAL A 2 -25.61 -5.14 0.64
CA VAL A 2 -26.15 -4.15 1.58
C VAL A 2 -26.65 -4.96 2.79
N SER A 3 -26.07 -4.71 3.95
CA SER A 3 -26.51 -5.33 5.21
C SER A 3 -27.84 -4.71 5.64
N GLU A 4 -28.79 -5.52 6.13
CA GLU A 4 -30.11 -5.06 6.63
C GLU A 4 -30.02 -3.98 7.73
N ALA A 5 -28.86 -3.83 8.37
CA ALA A 5 -28.57 -2.79 9.36
C ALA A 5 -28.43 -1.37 8.76
N ASP A 6 -28.39 -1.21 7.44
CA ASP A 6 -28.22 0.10 6.79
C ASP A 6 -29.53 0.87 6.56
N ALA A 7 -30.69 0.23 6.79
CA ALA A 7 -31.99 0.81 6.52
C ALA A 7 -32.46 1.84 7.58
N ASP A 8 -31.98 1.70 8.83
CA ASP A 8 -32.34 2.56 9.98
C ASP A 8 -31.45 3.81 10.13
N LEU A 9 -30.50 4.03 9.22
CA LEU A 9 -29.59 5.18 9.25
C LEU A 9 -30.24 6.42 8.65
N ASP A 10 -29.83 7.59 9.12
CA ASP A 10 -30.24 8.86 8.55
C ASP A 10 -29.83 8.97 7.07
N ASP A 11 -30.60 9.76 6.32
CA ASP A 11 -30.42 9.89 4.87
C ASP A 11 -29.01 10.40 4.50
N GLU A 12 -28.40 11.26 5.31
CA GLU A 12 -27.05 11.77 5.05
C GLU A 12 -26.00 10.66 5.18
N THR A 13 -26.08 9.86 6.25
CA THR A 13 -25.19 8.71 6.45
C THR A 13 -25.38 7.64 5.37
N ARG A 14 -26.61 7.41 4.89
CA ARG A 14 -26.87 6.51 3.77
C ARG A 14 -26.24 7.01 2.47
N VAL A 15 -26.39 8.30 2.16
CA VAL A 15 -25.77 8.90 0.98
C VAL A 15 -24.24 8.81 1.07
N ALA A 16 -23.66 9.12 2.23
CA ALA A 16 -22.23 8.98 2.46
C ALA A 16 -21.76 7.53 2.26
N LYS A 17 -22.53 6.54 2.73
CA LYS A 17 -22.24 5.12 2.54
C LYS A 17 -22.31 4.64 1.09
N ILE A 18 -23.19 5.23 0.28
CA ILE A 18 -23.30 4.93 -1.16
C ILE A 18 -22.13 5.54 -1.93
N LEU A 19 -21.73 6.76 -1.56
CA LEU A 19 -20.62 7.48 -2.18
C LEU A 19 -19.23 6.97 -1.74
N ALA A 20 -19.17 6.19 -0.66
CA ALA A 20 -17.92 5.58 -0.21
C ALA A 20 -17.39 4.58 -1.25
N ASP A 21 -16.09 4.69 -1.55
CA ASP A 21 -15.40 3.75 -2.44
C ASP A 21 -15.40 2.34 -1.83
N ARG A 22 -15.87 1.36 -2.59
CA ARG A 22 -16.04 -0.02 -2.12
C ARG A 22 -15.26 -0.98 -2.99
N TRP A 23 -14.56 -1.90 -2.34
CA TRP A 23 -13.95 -3.03 -3.01
C TRP A 23 -15.02 -3.89 -3.65
N VAL A 24 -14.90 -4.10 -4.97
CA VAL A 24 -15.71 -5.06 -5.72
C VAL A 24 -14.90 -6.35 -5.81
N HIS A 25 -15.49 -7.46 -5.37
CA HIS A 25 -14.85 -8.77 -5.49
C HIS A 25 -14.92 -9.26 -6.93
N TYR A 26 -13.78 -9.60 -7.50
CA TYR A 26 -13.70 -10.28 -8.78
C TYR A 26 -12.53 -11.28 -8.77
N PRO A 27 -12.63 -12.41 -9.51
CA PRO A 27 -11.71 -13.54 -9.37
C PRO A 27 -10.23 -13.17 -9.57
N GLN A 28 -9.93 -12.29 -10.53
CA GLN A 28 -8.57 -11.88 -10.87
C GLN A 28 -7.95 -11.00 -9.78
N GLY A 29 -8.73 -10.11 -9.17
CA GLY A 29 -8.28 -9.24 -8.08
C GLY A 29 -7.97 -10.05 -6.82
N GLU A 30 -8.84 -11.01 -6.48
CA GLU A 30 -8.62 -11.93 -5.37
C GLU A 30 -7.38 -12.82 -5.58
N ALA A 31 -7.15 -13.29 -6.80
CA ALA A 31 -5.94 -14.05 -7.14
C ALA A 31 -4.67 -13.20 -6.95
N ALA A 32 -4.69 -11.94 -7.38
CA ALA A 32 -3.57 -11.02 -7.18
C ALA A 32 -3.31 -10.72 -5.69
N LEU A 33 -4.36 -10.45 -4.91
CA LEU A 33 -4.29 -10.24 -3.45
C LEU A 33 -3.73 -11.47 -2.73
N THR A 34 -4.22 -12.65 -3.08
CA THR A 34 -3.73 -13.92 -2.52
C THR A 34 -2.25 -14.09 -2.81
N ARG A 35 -1.81 -13.82 -4.04
CA ARG A 35 -0.41 -13.95 -4.43
C ARG A 35 0.50 -12.95 -3.72
N MET A 36 0.06 -11.70 -3.54
CA MET A 36 0.80 -10.70 -2.75
C MET A 36 0.91 -11.12 -1.28
N ALA A 37 -0.16 -11.66 -0.68
CA ALA A 37 -0.15 -12.16 0.69
C ALA A 37 0.74 -13.40 0.87
N GLU A 38 0.88 -14.26 -0.15
CA GLU A 38 1.83 -15.37 -0.14
C GLU A 38 3.28 -14.89 -0.18
N LEU A 39 3.57 -13.85 -0.97
CA LEU A 39 4.91 -13.26 -1.05
C LEU A 39 5.32 -12.63 0.28
N LEU A 40 4.39 -11.96 0.95
CA LEU A 40 4.64 -11.35 2.26
C LEU A 40 4.90 -12.40 3.35
N ARG A 41 4.16 -13.52 3.34
CA ARG A 41 4.33 -14.63 4.30
C ARG A 41 5.55 -15.52 4.01
N GLY A 42 6.09 -15.46 2.79
CA GLY A 42 7.18 -16.32 2.37
C GLY A 42 8.47 -16.10 3.16
N ALA A 43 9.22 -17.18 3.42
CA ALA A 43 10.54 -17.08 4.02
C ALA A 43 11.49 -16.24 3.15
N ARG A 44 12.39 -15.45 3.75
CA ARG A 44 13.42 -14.70 3.01
C ARG A 44 14.32 -15.68 2.26
N ARG A 45 14.27 -15.62 0.93
CA ARG A 45 15.10 -16.46 0.03
C ARG A 45 16.27 -15.65 -0.51
N ILE A 46 17.30 -16.36 -0.98
CA ILE A 46 18.49 -15.78 -1.62
C ILE A 46 18.13 -14.91 -2.84
N ARG A 47 17.09 -15.32 -3.60
CA ARG A 47 16.48 -14.49 -4.65
C ARG A 47 15.01 -14.27 -4.28
N MET A 48 14.67 -13.06 -3.85
CA MET A 48 13.30 -12.72 -3.54
C MET A 48 12.43 -12.81 -4.81
N PRO A 49 11.28 -13.50 -4.79
CA PRO A 49 10.34 -13.50 -5.91
C PRO A 49 9.72 -12.11 -6.11
N SER A 50 9.58 -11.69 -7.37
CA SER A 50 8.83 -10.49 -7.76
C SER A 50 7.49 -10.88 -8.42
N LEU A 51 6.50 -9.99 -8.32
CA LEU A 51 5.18 -10.15 -8.95
C LEU A 51 4.93 -8.95 -9.86
N LEU A 52 4.49 -9.22 -11.09
CA LEU A 52 4.07 -8.21 -12.05
C LEU A 52 2.59 -8.41 -12.37
N VAL A 53 1.79 -7.36 -12.19
CA VAL A 53 0.34 -7.37 -12.46
C VAL A 53 0.05 -6.65 -13.77
N VAL A 54 -0.14 -7.42 -14.85
CA VAL A 54 -0.46 -6.91 -16.20
C VAL A 54 -1.96 -7.09 -16.49
N GLY A 55 -2.51 -6.28 -17.38
CA GLY A 55 -3.95 -6.14 -17.62
C GLY A 55 -4.25 -4.81 -18.33
N GLU A 56 -5.43 -4.70 -18.91
CA GLU A 56 -5.88 -3.51 -19.63
C GLU A 56 -6.00 -2.29 -18.69
N PRO A 57 -5.96 -1.06 -19.25
CA PRO A 57 -6.39 0.13 -18.52
C PRO A 57 -7.80 -0.08 -17.95
N ASP A 58 -8.11 0.54 -16.80
CA ASP A 58 -9.43 0.47 -16.14
C ASP A 58 -9.82 -0.87 -15.47
N VAL A 59 -8.94 -1.88 -15.47
CA VAL A 59 -9.17 -3.15 -14.75
C VAL A 59 -9.09 -2.99 -13.21
N GLY A 60 -8.64 -1.82 -12.72
CA GLY A 60 -8.53 -1.56 -11.29
C GLY A 60 -7.22 -2.06 -10.65
N LYS A 61 -6.10 -2.05 -11.39
CA LYS A 61 -4.76 -2.36 -10.87
C LYS A 61 -4.41 -1.52 -9.64
N THR A 62 -4.65 -0.22 -9.74
CA THR A 62 -4.46 0.73 -8.65
C THR A 62 -5.37 0.42 -7.48
N THR A 63 -6.61 -0.03 -7.75
CA THR A 63 -7.56 -0.44 -6.72
C THR A 63 -7.11 -1.69 -5.98
N ILE A 64 -6.54 -2.68 -6.69
CA ILE A 64 -5.92 -3.87 -6.06
C ILE A 64 -4.81 -3.44 -5.11
N LEU A 65 -3.90 -2.56 -5.55
CA LEU A 65 -2.80 -2.07 -4.73
C LEU A 65 -3.31 -1.32 -3.49
N LYS A 66 -4.26 -0.39 -3.67
CA LYS A 66 -4.88 0.36 -2.57
C LYS A 66 -5.54 -0.56 -1.55
N LYS A 67 -6.24 -1.60 -2.02
CA LYS A 67 -6.87 -2.61 -1.15
C LYS A 67 -5.83 -3.38 -0.33
N PHE A 68 -4.72 -3.77 -0.96
CA PHE A 68 -3.62 -4.46 -0.28
C PHE A 68 -2.96 -3.56 0.79
N MET A 69 -2.70 -2.29 0.46
CA MET A 69 -2.15 -1.30 1.40
C MET A 69 -3.08 -1.06 2.59
N HIS A 70 -4.40 -0.99 2.37
CA HIS A 70 -5.36 -0.82 3.45
C HIS A 70 -5.43 -2.04 4.38
N ALA A 71 -5.26 -3.25 3.85
CA ALA A 71 -5.21 -4.47 4.65
C ALA A 71 -3.93 -4.57 5.50
N HIS A 72 -2.83 -3.97 5.05
CA HIS A 72 -1.53 -3.94 5.73
C HIS A 72 -1.16 -2.51 6.18
N ALA A 73 -2.13 -1.79 6.73
CA ALA A 73 -1.91 -0.41 7.16
C ALA A 73 -0.79 -0.31 8.21
N PRO A 74 0.06 0.73 8.14
CA PRO A 74 1.18 0.89 9.07
C PRO A 74 0.67 1.01 10.51
N ILE A 75 1.28 0.25 11.41
CA ILE A 75 0.94 0.25 12.83
C ILE A 75 1.90 1.20 13.54
N PHE A 76 1.35 2.25 14.13
CA PHE A 76 2.08 3.17 15.00
C PHE A 76 2.09 2.63 16.43
N ASP A 77 3.29 2.38 16.95
CA ASP A 77 3.51 2.03 18.34
C ASP A 77 3.83 3.29 19.14
N ALA A 78 2.89 3.69 20.01
CA ALA A 78 2.98 4.88 20.84
C ALA A 78 4.03 4.76 21.96
N GLU A 79 4.40 3.54 22.38
CA GLU A 79 5.40 3.34 23.43
C GLU A 79 6.82 3.50 22.88
N THR A 80 7.08 3.01 21.67
CA THR A 80 8.39 3.12 21.03
C THR A 80 8.52 4.34 20.11
N GLY A 81 7.41 5.01 19.79
CA GLY A 81 7.35 6.11 18.83
C GLY A 81 7.67 5.67 17.40
N ARG A 82 7.50 4.38 17.08
CA ARG A 82 7.89 3.79 15.80
C ARG A 82 6.67 3.43 14.98
N THR A 83 6.71 3.81 13.70
CA THR A 83 5.77 3.32 12.70
C THR A 83 6.36 2.07 12.05
N SER A 84 5.70 0.94 12.21
CA SER A 84 6.05 -0.30 11.50
C SER A 84 5.17 -0.46 10.27
N SER A 85 5.79 -0.56 9.10
CA SER A 85 5.10 -0.89 7.85
C SER A 85 5.74 -2.10 7.22
N GLU A 86 4.93 -3.11 6.92
CA GLU A 86 5.37 -4.31 6.19
C GLU A 86 5.25 -4.12 4.67
N VAL A 87 4.57 -3.07 4.22
CA VAL A 87 4.34 -2.83 2.79
C VAL A 87 4.60 -1.37 2.49
N VAL A 88 5.40 -1.13 1.45
CA VAL A 88 5.65 0.20 0.92
C VAL A 88 5.24 0.17 -0.54
N ALA A 89 4.31 1.06 -0.91
CA ALA A 89 3.90 1.26 -2.29
C ALA A 89 4.46 2.59 -2.81
N MET A 90 4.88 2.60 -4.07
CA MET A 90 5.35 3.78 -4.77
C MET A 90 4.79 3.79 -6.19
N GLU A 91 4.57 4.98 -6.73
CA GLU A 91 4.28 5.16 -8.15
C GLU A 91 5.61 5.35 -8.90
N ALA A 92 5.72 4.75 -10.09
CA ALA A 92 6.90 4.92 -10.91
C ALA A 92 7.02 6.38 -11.38
N PRO A 93 8.21 7.01 -11.28
CA PRO A 93 8.40 8.36 -11.80
C PRO A 93 8.21 8.39 -13.33
N PRO A 94 7.66 9.48 -13.89
CA PRO A 94 7.39 9.58 -15.33
C PRO A 94 8.67 9.61 -16.19
N GLU A 95 9.79 10.01 -15.59
CA GLU A 95 11.11 9.98 -16.21
C GLU A 95 11.89 8.78 -15.66
N ALA A 96 12.43 7.96 -16.56
CA ALA A 96 13.27 6.81 -16.24
C ALA A 96 14.67 7.27 -15.78
N ASP A 97 14.73 7.94 -14.64
CA ASP A 97 15.96 8.34 -13.97
C ASP A 97 16.19 7.49 -12.71
N GLU A 98 17.37 6.88 -12.64
CA GLU A 98 17.79 6.04 -11.53
C GLU A 98 17.83 6.84 -10.21
N ALA A 99 18.31 8.09 -10.24
CA ALA A 99 18.41 8.92 -9.05
C ALA A 99 17.02 9.21 -8.45
N ARG A 100 16.03 9.48 -9.31
CA ARG A 100 14.64 9.73 -8.89
C ARG A 100 13.94 8.47 -8.40
N LEU A 101 14.22 7.32 -9.02
CA LEU A 101 13.68 6.05 -8.54
C LEU A 101 14.18 5.78 -7.10
N TYR A 102 15.48 5.93 -6.86
CA TYR A 102 16.01 5.73 -5.51
C TYR A 102 15.51 6.77 -4.51
N SER A 103 15.38 8.04 -4.90
CA SER A 103 14.82 9.05 -4.00
C SER A 103 13.37 8.73 -3.64
N ALA A 104 12.55 8.29 -4.61
CA ALA A 104 11.17 7.88 -4.38
C ALA A 104 11.08 6.67 -3.43
N ILE A 105 11.97 5.69 -3.58
CA ILE A 105 12.05 4.52 -2.66
C ILE A 105 12.42 4.98 -1.24
N LEU A 106 13.43 5.84 -1.10
CA LEU A 106 13.89 6.33 0.20
C LEU A 106 12.81 7.13 0.92
N GLN A 107 12.10 8.00 0.20
CA GLN A 107 10.96 8.75 0.71
C GLN A 107 9.83 7.82 1.16
N ALA A 108 9.51 6.80 0.36
CA ALA A 108 8.46 5.85 0.68
C ALA A 108 8.77 4.99 1.93
N ILE A 109 10.04 4.75 2.23
CA ILE A 109 10.50 4.06 3.45
C ILE A 109 10.61 5.01 4.66
N GLY A 110 10.50 6.33 4.44
CA GLY A 110 10.71 7.34 5.47
C GLY A 110 12.18 7.50 5.88
N ALA A 111 13.12 7.17 4.99
CA ALA A 111 14.54 7.36 5.23
C ALA A 111 14.89 8.85 5.12
N PRO A 112 15.76 9.37 6.01
CA PRO A 112 16.23 10.75 5.89
C PRO A 112 17.08 10.87 4.62
N GLU A 113 16.56 11.61 3.64
CA GLU A 113 17.31 11.98 2.46
C GLU A 113 18.47 12.92 2.87
N GLY A 114 19.69 12.39 2.80
CA GLY A 114 20.91 13.13 3.09
C GLY A 114 21.17 14.18 2.03
N GLY A 115 20.46 15.30 2.10
CA GLY A 115 20.51 16.33 1.08
C GLY A 115 19.69 17.58 1.37
N GLY A 116 19.92 18.23 2.50
CA GLY A 116 19.61 19.66 2.69
C GLY A 116 18.19 20.02 3.15
N SER A 117 18.14 20.74 4.28
CA SER A 117 16.98 21.44 4.86
C SER A 117 15.95 20.61 5.64
N LEU A 118 16.35 20.28 6.88
CA LEU A 118 15.56 20.25 8.12
C LEU A 118 14.04 20.58 8.01
N ILE A 119 13.21 19.55 8.08
CA ILE A 119 12.06 19.46 9.01
C ILE A 119 11.88 17.98 9.37
N TRP A 120 12.49 17.57 10.48
CA TRP A 120 12.38 16.21 10.99
C TRP A 120 11.44 16.21 12.18
N SER A 121 10.24 15.66 12.01
CA SER A 121 9.39 15.22 13.12
C SER A 121 9.11 13.72 12.98
N GLY A 122 10.02 12.89 13.51
CA GLY A 122 9.78 11.46 13.71
C GLY A 122 10.80 10.54 13.01
N SER A 123 11.61 9.85 13.80
CA SER A 123 12.49 8.75 13.36
C SER A 123 11.68 7.51 12.98
N CYS A 124 11.48 7.25 11.70
CA CYS A 124 11.14 5.92 11.22
C CYS A 124 12.44 5.10 11.08
N THR A 125 12.67 4.14 11.98
CA THR A 125 13.72 3.12 11.81
C THR A 125 13.05 1.79 11.47
N CYS A 126 13.07 1.45 10.18
CA CYS A 126 12.46 0.24 9.64
C CYS A 126 13.38 -0.96 9.89
N SER A 127 12.97 -1.92 10.74
CA SER A 127 13.77 -3.13 11.06
C SER A 127 13.36 -4.38 10.28
N SER A 128 12.33 -4.31 9.45
CA SER A 128 11.82 -5.46 8.70
C SER A 128 11.50 -5.06 7.27
N GLY A 129 12.48 -5.28 6.38
CA GLY A 129 12.32 -5.01 4.96
C GLY A 129 11.19 -5.82 4.33
N ALA A 130 10.31 -5.11 3.65
CA ALA A 130 9.45 -5.64 2.60
C ALA A 130 9.18 -4.52 1.59
N LEU A 131 9.36 -4.88 0.31
CA LEU A 131 9.46 -4.00 -0.84
C LEU A 131 8.29 -4.37 -1.77
N VAL A 132 7.37 -3.44 -2.05
CA VAL A 132 6.29 -3.67 -3.02
C VAL A 132 6.27 -2.52 -4.03
N LEU A 133 7.05 -2.69 -5.10
CA LEU A 133 7.05 -1.80 -6.25
C LEU A 133 5.69 -1.91 -6.98
N ALA A 134 5.03 -0.79 -7.24
CA ALA A 134 3.94 -0.72 -8.21
C ALA A 134 4.42 0.02 -9.46
N CYS A 135 4.05 -0.53 -10.60
CA CYS A 135 4.47 -0.12 -11.94
C CYS A 135 3.80 1.17 -12.40
#